data_AF-A0A066Z4T5-F1
#
_entry.id   AF-A0A066Z4T5-F1
#
_cell.length_a   1.000
_cell.length_b   1.000
_cell.length_c   1.000
_cell.angle_alpha   90.00
_cell.angle_beta   90.00
_cell.angle_gamma   90.00
#
_symmetry.space_group_name_H-M   'P 1'
#
loop_
_entity.id
_entity.type
_entity.pdbx_description
1 polymer ?
#
loop_
_entity_poly.entity_id
_entity_poly.type
_entity_poly.pdbx_seq_one_letter_code
_entity_poly.pdbx_strand_id
1 'polypeptide(L)'
;MTSEQILTGAGLTVVLAVASQLLAARLRVPAIILLLPVGFAAGALTDDIHPDRLLGPAYAPLVSLAVSVVLYDAGLGLDLRRLTGGTRHAVVRLVWVGVLVTAPAAALLSAPLLGLSAAAATMLGTILVVSGPTVVGPLLNFVRPTERVQRILMWEGSLIDAVGGILGALVFHALVDQQRRTLGRGLLEFAASVGAGLAGGCSARPSCGGCWSASGSAKSSAPAPSWRPCWASRRAATRSATTPG
;
A
#
# COMPACT_ATOMS: atom_id res chain seq x y z
N MET A 1 2.72 30.00 12.70
CA MET A 1 1.52 29.58 11.95
C MET A 1 0.32 29.92 12.82
N THR A 2 -0.62 30.70 12.30
CA THR A 2 -1.90 30.96 12.97
C THR A 2 -2.82 29.74 12.80
N SER A 3 -3.78 29.54 13.70
CA SER A 3 -4.74 28.41 13.60
C SER A 3 -5.50 28.40 12.28
N GLU A 4 -5.81 29.58 11.74
CA GLU A 4 -6.42 29.78 10.41
C GLU A 4 -5.56 29.18 9.28
N GLN A 5 -4.24 29.37 9.31
CA GLN A 5 -3.33 28.81 8.29
C GLN A 5 -3.29 27.29 8.35
N ILE A 6 -3.33 26.72 9.55
CA ILE A 6 -3.32 25.26 9.74
C ILE A 6 -4.62 24.65 9.18
N LEU A 7 -5.76 25.23 9.53
CA LEU A 7 -7.07 24.79 9.04
C LEU A 7 -7.17 24.95 7.52
N THR A 8 -6.65 26.04 6.97
CA THR A 8 -6.66 26.31 5.53
C THR A 8 -5.77 25.32 4.79
N GLY A 9 -4.53 25.07 5.25
CA GLY A 9 -3.62 24.12 4.62
C GLY A 9 -4.09 22.67 4.71
N ALA A 10 -4.67 22.26 5.85
CA ALA A 10 -5.29 20.94 6.02
C ALA A 10 -6.55 20.77 5.15
N GLY A 11 -7.42 21.80 5.12
CA GLY A 11 -8.60 21.81 4.27
C GLY A 11 -8.24 21.72 2.79
N LEU A 12 -7.25 22.50 2.37
CA LEU A 12 -6.79 22.53 0.98
C LEU A 12 -6.16 21.19 0.57
N THR A 13 -5.37 20.56 1.44
CA THR A 13 -4.84 19.21 1.16
C THR A 13 -5.95 18.17 0.97
N VAL A 14 -6.98 18.17 1.82
CA VAL A 14 -8.12 17.25 1.68
C VAL A 14 -8.90 17.54 0.41
N VAL A 15 -9.22 18.80 0.12
CA VAL A 15 -9.94 19.19 -1.10
C VAL A 15 -9.16 18.76 -2.34
N LEU A 16 -7.85 18.98 -2.36
CA LEU A 16 -7.00 18.65 -3.49
C LEU A 16 -6.85 17.14 -3.68
N ALA A 17 -6.77 16.38 -2.58
CA ALA A 17 -6.76 14.92 -2.61
C ALA A 17 -8.08 14.36 -3.16
N VAL A 18 -9.22 14.85 -2.67
CA VAL A 18 -10.56 14.41 -3.13
C VAL A 18 -10.79 14.81 -4.59
N ALA A 19 -10.45 16.05 -4.97
CA ALA A 19 -10.55 16.51 -6.35
C ALA A 19 -9.71 15.65 -7.30
N SER A 20 -8.48 15.31 -6.90
CA SER A 20 -7.61 14.42 -7.67
C SER A 20 -8.18 13.01 -7.80
N GLN A 21 -8.76 12.45 -6.74
CA GLN A 21 -9.40 11.14 -6.78
C GLN A 21 -10.65 11.13 -7.67
N LEU A 22 -11.49 12.16 -7.58
CA LEU A 22 -12.67 12.31 -8.43
C LEU A 22 -12.28 12.46 -9.90
N LEU A 23 -11.25 13.25 -10.18
CA LEU A 23 -10.74 13.44 -11.54
C LEU A 23 -10.12 12.14 -12.09
N ALA A 24 -9.38 11.41 -11.27
CA ALA A 24 -8.81 10.11 -11.63
C ALA A 24 -9.92 9.10 -11.98
N ALA A 25 -11.00 9.06 -11.19
CA ALA A 25 -12.16 8.22 -11.44
C ALA A 25 -12.87 8.59 -12.75
N ARG A 26 -12.96 9.89 -13.08
CA ARG A 26 -13.52 10.35 -14.35
C ARG A 26 -12.65 10.00 -15.56
N LEU A 27 -11.34 10.11 -15.42
CA LEU A 27 -10.36 9.80 -16.46
C LEU A 27 -10.04 8.29 -16.57
N ARG A 28 -10.54 7.47 -15.62
CA ARG A 28 -10.28 6.02 -15.51
C ARG A 28 -8.78 5.69 -15.40
N VAL A 29 -8.02 6.56 -14.73
CA VAL A 29 -6.59 6.36 -14.46
C VAL A 29 -6.36 6.06 -12.96
N PRO A 30 -5.29 5.34 -12.59
CA PRO A 30 -4.90 5.18 -11.19
C PRO A 30 -4.69 6.54 -10.50
N ALA A 31 -5.28 6.71 -9.31
CA ALA A 31 -5.28 7.99 -8.60
C ALA A 31 -3.89 8.54 -8.29
N ILE A 32 -2.89 7.67 -8.08
CA ILE A 32 -1.51 8.06 -7.79
C ILE A 32 -0.90 8.94 -8.90
N ILE A 33 -1.31 8.74 -10.15
CA ILE A 33 -0.83 9.51 -11.32
C ILE A 33 -1.25 10.97 -11.22
N LEU A 34 -2.42 11.26 -10.65
CA LEU A 34 -2.86 12.65 -10.40
C LEU A 34 -2.38 13.16 -9.05
N LEU A 35 -2.41 12.33 -8.01
CA LEU A 35 -2.02 12.73 -6.65
C LEU A 35 -0.56 13.17 -6.57
N LEU A 36 0.37 12.49 -7.26
CA LEU A 36 1.79 12.84 -7.23
C LEU A 36 2.11 14.23 -7.78
N PRO A 37 1.78 14.57 -9.04
CA PRO A 37 2.10 15.88 -9.60
C PRO A 37 1.30 16.99 -8.92
N VAL A 38 0.04 16.74 -8.54
CA VAL A 38 -0.78 17.72 -7.86
C VAL A 38 -0.23 18.00 -6.45
N GLY A 39 0.12 16.96 -5.69
CA GLY A 39 0.75 17.12 -4.37
C GLY A 39 2.12 17.78 -4.45
N PHE A 40 2.95 17.38 -5.42
CA PHE A 40 4.26 17.99 -5.66
C PHE A 40 4.13 19.48 -6.03
N ALA A 41 3.26 19.81 -6.98
CA ALA A 41 3.03 21.19 -7.38
C ALA A 41 2.47 22.01 -6.21
N ALA A 42 1.56 21.45 -5.41
CA ALA A 42 0.99 22.15 -4.29
C ALA A 42 2.00 22.37 -3.15
N GLY A 43 2.95 21.45 -2.94
CA GLY A 43 4.07 21.66 -2.00
C GLY A 43 5.17 22.58 -2.53
N ALA A 44 5.43 22.57 -3.84
CA ALA A 44 6.49 23.38 -4.46
C ALA A 44 6.07 24.83 -4.75
N LEU A 45 4.79 25.05 -5.07
CA LEU A 45 4.24 26.36 -5.44
C LEU A 45 3.59 27.09 -4.27
N THR A 46 3.21 26.39 -3.20
CA THR A 46 2.43 26.96 -2.09
C THR A 46 3.14 26.74 -0.76
N ASP A 47 3.43 27.82 -0.04
CA ASP A 47 4.02 27.74 1.30
C ASP A 47 3.03 27.29 2.39
N ASP A 48 1.73 27.33 2.12
CA ASP A 48 0.67 26.93 3.04
C ASP A 48 0.56 25.40 3.21
N ILE A 49 1.08 24.61 2.26
CA ILE A 49 1.08 23.14 2.32
C ILE A 49 2.47 22.63 2.69
N HIS A 50 2.91 22.96 3.90
CA HIS A 50 4.14 22.41 4.48
C HIS A 50 3.80 21.37 5.55
N PRO A 51 3.98 20.07 5.28
CA PRO A 51 3.58 19.01 6.22
C PRO A 51 4.24 19.15 7.60
N ASP A 52 5.54 19.50 7.64
CA ASP A 52 6.26 19.75 8.88
C ASP A 52 5.74 20.97 9.66
N ARG A 53 5.20 21.98 8.99
CA ARG A 53 4.65 23.18 9.65
C ARG A 53 3.19 23.01 10.05
N LEU A 54 2.42 22.25 9.27
CA LEU A 54 1.01 21.94 9.50
C LEU A 54 0.83 20.97 10.66
N LEU A 55 1.59 19.88 10.65
CA LEU A 55 1.45 18.77 11.57
C LEU A 55 2.50 18.81 12.69
N GLY A 56 3.62 19.50 12.45
CA GLY A 56 4.65 19.71 13.47
C GLY A 56 5.14 18.38 14.07
N PRO A 57 5.19 18.26 15.40
CA PRO A 57 5.60 17.03 16.07
C PRO A 57 4.73 15.80 15.75
N ALA A 58 3.48 16.00 15.29
CA ALA A 58 2.57 14.91 14.96
C ALA A 58 2.83 14.29 13.57
N TYR A 59 3.65 14.94 12.72
CA TYR A 59 3.90 14.47 11.36
C TYR A 59 4.50 13.05 11.33
N ALA A 60 5.62 12.84 12.03
CA ALA A 60 6.29 11.54 12.05
C ALA A 60 5.41 10.40 12.61
N PRO A 61 4.69 10.58 13.76
CA PRO A 61 3.70 9.60 14.23
C PRO A 61 2.59 9.30 13.21
N LEU A 62 2.07 10.31 12.52
CA LEU A 62 1.00 10.13 11.53
C LEU A 62 1.48 9.39 10.28
N VAL A 63 2.69 9.67 9.81
CA VAL A 63 3.30 8.91 8.71
C VAL A 63 3.50 7.45 9.12
N SER A 64 4.00 7.19 10.33
CA SER A 64 4.15 5.83 10.85
C SER A 64 2.81 5.09 10.95
N LEU A 65 1.77 5.77 11.45
CA LEU A 65 0.42 5.23 11.51
C LEU A 65 -0.14 4.95 10.10
N ALA A 66 0.01 5.87 9.17
CA ALA A 66 -0.47 5.73 7.80
C ALA A 66 0.21 4.54 7.08
N VAL A 67 1.54 4.44 7.16
CA VAL A 67 2.30 3.30 6.59
C VAL A 67 1.86 1.99 7.24
N SER A 68 1.67 1.97 8.57
CA SER A 68 1.20 0.79 9.30
C SER A 68 -0.20 0.35 8.84
N VAL A 69 -1.13 1.29 8.66
CA VAL A 69 -2.49 1.00 8.20
C VAL A 69 -2.49 0.49 6.75
N VAL A 70 -1.68 1.08 5.87
CA VAL A 70 -1.57 0.65 4.46
C VAL A 70 -1.00 -0.77 4.36
N LEU A 71 0.06 -1.07 5.10
CA LEU A 71 0.63 -2.43 5.17
C LEU A 71 -0.36 -3.44 5.76
N TYR A 72 -1.15 -3.01 6.76
CA TYR A 72 -2.17 -3.85 7.38
C TYR A 72 -3.30 -4.20 6.42
N ASP A 73 -3.85 -3.22 5.70
CA ASP A 73 -4.90 -3.42 4.70
C ASP A 73 -4.43 -4.36 3.57
N ALA A 74 -3.20 -4.13 3.09
CA ALA A 74 -2.57 -5.00 2.10
C ALA A 74 -2.39 -6.45 2.60
N GLY A 75 -2.12 -6.62 3.90
CA GLY A 75 -1.98 -7.93 4.54
C GLY A 75 -3.31 -8.66 4.72
N LEU A 76 -4.39 -7.95 5.05
CA LEU A 76 -5.74 -8.53 5.18
C LEU A 76 -6.28 -9.07 3.84
N GLY A 77 -5.86 -8.49 2.72
CA GLY A 77 -6.20 -8.96 1.38
C GLY A 77 -5.56 -10.29 0.98
N LEU A 78 -4.63 -10.84 1.79
CA LEU A 78 -3.88 -12.04 1.47
C LEU A 78 -4.55 -13.32 1.99
N ASP A 79 -5.08 -14.12 1.07
CA ASP A 79 -5.65 -15.43 1.41
C ASP A 79 -4.54 -16.51 1.52
N LEU A 80 -4.08 -16.75 2.74
CA LEU A 80 -3.08 -17.78 3.09
C LEU A 80 -3.47 -19.18 2.61
N ARG A 81 -4.77 -19.49 2.50
CA ARG A 81 -5.25 -20.83 2.11
C ARG A 81 -5.05 -21.10 0.62
N ARG A 82 -5.00 -20.03 -0.18
CA ARG A 82 -4.72 -20.10 -1.63
C ARG A 82 -3.23 -20.13 -1.94
N LEU A 83 -2.37 -19.96 -0.95
CA LEU A 83 -0.92 -19.98 -1.10
C LEU A 83 -0.35 -21.41 -1.01
N THR A 84 -0.82 -22.32 -1.86
CA THR A 84 -0.40 -23.72 -1.85
C THR A 84 0.69 -24.04 -2.87
N GLY A 85 1.63 -24.90 -2.45
CA GLY A 85 2.65 -25.55 -3.29
C GLY A 85 3.47 -24.60 -4.18
N GLY A 86 3.28 -24.72 -5.50
CA GLY A 86 4.08 -24.03 -6.51
C GLY A 86 3.95 -22.50 -6.49
N THR A 87 2.81 -21.96 -6.06
CA THR A 87 2.61 -20.50 -5.93
C THR A 87 3.46 -19.94 -4.80
N ARG A 88 3.52 -20.63 -3.66
CA ARG A 88 4.36 -20.24 -2.51
C ARG A 88 5.84 -20.23 -2.89
N HIS A 89 6.31 -21.29 -3.55
CA HIS A 89 7.71 -21.38 -3.97
C HIS A 89 8.07 -20.27 -4.97
N ALA A 90 7.16 -19.94 -5.89
CA ALA A 90 7.37 -18.84 -6.84
C ALA A 90 7.51 -17.50 -6.12
N VAL A 91 6.58 -17.16 -5.23
CA VAL A 91 6.60 -15.89 -4.46
C VAL A 91 7.87 -15.78 -3.62
N VAL A 92 8.22 -16.81 -2.85
CA VAL A 92 9.41 -16.79 -1.99
C VAL A 92 10.68 -16.63 -2.83
N ARG A 93 10.78 -17.32 -3.96
CA ARG A 93 11.93 -17.20 -4.86
C ARG A 93 11.99 -15.80 -5.50
N LEU A 94 10.86 -15.25 -5.92
CA LEU A 94 10.80 -13.89 -6.47
C LEU A 94 11.25 -12.85 -5.44
N VAL A 95 10.80 -12.96 -4.19
CA VAL A 95 11.21 -12.02 -3.13
C VAL A 95 12.69 -12.18 -2.78
N TRP A 96 13.17 -13.40 -2.52
CA TRP A 96 14.57 -13.61 -2.15
C TRP A 96 15.54 -13.26 -3.27
N VAL A 97 15.32 -13.80 -4.47
CA VAL A 97 16.19 -13.53 -5.62
C VAL A 97 16.04 -12.09 -6.09
N GLY A 98 14.81 -11.57 -6.11
CA GLY A 98 14.51 -10.20 -6.46
C GLY A 98 15.27 -9.22 -5.58
N VAL A 99 15.14 -9.32 -4.26
CA VAL A 99 15.85 -8.44 -3.32
C VAL A 99 17.37 -8.59 -3.45
N LEU A 100 17.87 -9.83 -3.50
CA LEU A 100 19.31 -10.10 -3.54
C LEU A 100 19.97 -9.61 -4.82
N VAL A 101 19.25 -9.56 -5.94
CA VAL A 101 19.79 -9.09 -7.22
C VAL A 101 19.54 -7.60 -7.42
N THR A 102 18.31 -7.13 -7.21
CA THR A 102 17.91 -5.76 -7.57
C THR A 102 18.51 -4.71 -6.64
N ALA A 103 18.57 -4.93 -5.33
CA ALA A 103 19.15 -3.96 -4.40
C ALA A 103 20.63 -3.66 -4.69
N PRO A 104 21.53 -4.67 -4.76
CA PRO A 104 22.93 -4.40 -5.09
C PRO A 104 23.11 -3.93 -6.53
N ALA A 105 22.36 -4.46 -7.51
CA ALA A 105 22.45 -3.97 -8.88
C ALA A 105 22.10 -2.48 -8.97
N ALA A 106 21.01 -2.05 -8.32
CA ALA A 106 20.60 -0.66 -8.29
C ALA A 106 21.62 0.22 -7.54
N ALA A 107 22.20 -0.26 -6.43
CA ALA A 107 23.25 0.46 -5.72
C ALA A 107 24.54 0.60 -6.56
N LEU A 108 25.00 -0.47 -7.20
CA LEU A 108 26.20 -0.47 -8.05
C LEU A 108 26.03 0.39 -9.29
N LEU A 109 24.84 0.39 -9.90
CA LEU A 109 24.56 1.21 -11.08
C LEU A 109 24.40 2.68 -10.71
N SER A 110 23.69 2.99 -9.62
CA SER A 110 23.41 4.39 -9.26
C SER A 110 24.64 5.19 -8.85
N ALA A 111 25.66 4.57 -8.23
CA ALA A 111 26.89 5.25 -7.85
C ALA A 111 27.61 5.94 -9.04
N PRO A 112 27.97 5.25 -10.13
CA PRO A 112 28.59 5.87 -11.30
C PRO A 112 27.62 6.70 -12.15
N LEU A 113 26.34 6.29 -12.26
CA LEU A 113 25.37 6.98 -13.11
C LEU A 113 24.97 8.37 -12.57
N LEU A 114 24.88 8.51 -11.25
CA LEU A 114 24.41 9.72 -10.58
C LEU A 114 25.51 10.42 -9.76
N GLY A 115 26.73 9.88 -9.72
CA GLY A 115 27.83 10.43 -8.93
C GLY A 115 27.58 10.36 -7.42
N LEU A 116 26.80 9.38 -6.96
CA LEU A 116 26.39 9.25 -5.56
C LEU A 116 27.50 8.63 -4.70
N SER A 117 27.56 9.01 -3.42
CA SER A 117 28.38 8.32 -2.43
C SER A 117 27.90 6.88 -2.24
N ALA A 118 28.79 5.98 -1.80
CA ALA A 118 28.44 4.58 -1.57
C ALA A 118 27.24 4.42 -0.60
N ALA A 119 27.14 5.28 0.42
CA ALA A 119 26.02 5.29 1.37
C ALA A 119 24.71 5.69 0.67
N ALA A 120 24.71 6.77 -0.11
CA ALA A 120 23.53 7.23 -0.85
C ALA A 120 23.09 6.22 -1.93
N ALA A 121 24.05 5.60 -2.62
CA ALA A 121 23.77 4.56 -3.62
C ALA A 121 23.18 3.29 -2.98
N THR A 122 23.71 2.85 -1.84
CA THR A 122 23.17 1.71 -1.08
C THR A 122 21.75 2.00 -0.58
N MET A 123 21.50 3.23 -0.12
CA MET A 123 20.17 3.71 0.25
C MET A 123 19.19 3.64 -0.90
N LEU A 124 19.59 4.21 -2.03
CA LEU A 124 18.77 4.24 -3.23
C LEU A 124 18.45 2.82 -3.71
N GLY A 125 19.44 1.92 -3.72
CA GLY A 125 19.23 0.51 -4.08
C GLY A 125 18.24 -0.19 -3.15
N THR A 126 18.28 0.11 -1.85
CA THR A 126 17.34 -0.45 -0.87
C THR A 126 15.92 0.05 -1.09
N ILE A 127 15.74 1.35 -1.33
CA ILE A 127 14.43 1.96 -1.57
C ILE A 127 13.82 1.45 -2.89
N LEU A 128 14.63 1.31 -3.94
CA LEU A 128 14.18 0.84 -5.26
C LEU A 128 13.77 -0.63 -5.30
N VAL A 129 14.19 -1.43 -4.31
CA VAL A 129 13.76 -2.83 -4.18
C VAL A 129 12.27 -2.94 -3.86
N VAL A 130 11.71 -1.92 -3.22
CA VAL A 130 10.37 -1.97 -2.63
C VAL A 130 9.32 -1.75 -3.71
N SER A 131 8.45 -2.75 -3.88
CA SER A 131 7.26 -2.65 -4.71
C SER A 131 6.02 -2.65 -3.83
N GLY A 132 5.13 -1.67 -4.02
CA GLY A 132 3.95 -1.50 -3.18
C GLY A 132 2.68 -2.16 -3.76
N PRO A 133 1.87 -2.86 -2.95
CA PRO A 133 0.58 -3.42 -3.37
C PRO A 133 -0.41 -2.34 -3.82
N THR A 134 -0.21 -1.11 -3.35
CA THR A 134 -1.01 0.08 -3.69
C THR A 134 -0.88 0.50 -5.16
N VAL A 135 0.23 0.20 -5.82
CA VAL A 135 0.44 0.46 -7.25
C VAL A 135 0.14 -0.78 -8.09
N VAL A 136 0.54 -1.95 -7.59
CA VAL A 136 0.33 -3.23 -8.29
C VAL A 136 -1.15 -3.55 -8.43
N GLY A 137 -1.96 -3.38 -7.38
CA GLY A 137 -3.41 -3.68 -7.41
C GLY A 137 -4.17 -2.96 -8.54
N PRO A 138 -4.13 -1.62 -8.62
CA PRO A 138 -4.76 -0.86 -9.70
C PRO A 138 -4.28 -1.28 -11.10
N LEU A 139 -2.99 -1.58 -11.25
CA LEU A 139 -2.42 -1.99 -12.54
C LEU A 139 -2.91 -3.38 -12.96
N LEU A 140 -3.01 -4.33 -12.02
CA LEU A 140 -3.57 -5.65 -12.27
C LEU A 140 -5.06 -5.59 -12.65
N ASN A 141 -5.82 -4.67 -12.07
CA ASN A 141 -7.22 -4.45 -12.43
C ASN A 141 -7.40 -3.88 -13.85
N PHE A 142 -6.38 -3.17 -14.35
CA PHE A 142 -6.34 -2.65 -15.70
C PHE A 142 -5.93 -3.73 -16.73
N VAL A 143 -4.82 -4.43 -16.48
CA VAL A 143 -4.28 -5.45 -17.40
C VAL A 143 -5.08 -6.77 -17.37
N ARG A 144 -5.71 -7.09 -16.23
CA ARG A 144 -6.50 -8.31 -16.00
C ARG A 144 -5.78 -9.61 -16.38
N PRO A 145 -4.60 -9.89 -15.78
CA PRO A 145 -3.91 -11.15 -16.01
C PRO A 145 -4.68 -12.34 -15.44
N THR A 146 -4.21 -13.55 -15.73
CA THR A 146 -4.80 -14.77 -15.17
C THR A 146 -4.79 -14.73 -13.65
N GLU A 147 -5.81 -15.33 -13.02
CA GLU A 147 -6.02 -15.32 -11.57
C GLU A 147 -4.78 -15.84 -10.79
N ARG A 148 -4.02 -16.77 -11.39
CA ARG A 148 -2.75 -17.27 -10.84
C ARG A 148 -1.66 -16.21 -10.81
N VAL A 149 -1.46 -15.49 -11.91
CA VAL A 149 -0.44 -14.43 -12.01
C VAL A 149 -0.82 -13.24 -11.12
N GLN A 150 -2.10 -12.86 -11.12
CA GLN A 150 -2.62 -11.81 -10.25
C GLN A 150 -2.32 -12.10 -8.77
N ARG A 151 -2.56 -13.34 -8.33
CA ARG A 151 -2.22 -13.76 -6.97
C ARG A 151 -0.73 -13.68 -6.68
N ILE A 152 0.12 -14.20 -7.57
CA ILE A 152 1.58 -14.19 -7.36
C ILE A 152 2.08 -12.76 -7.19
N LEU A 153 1.65 -11.84 -8.06
CA LEU A 153 2.08 -10.44 -8.04
C LEU A 153 1.54 -9.67 -6.83
N MET A 154 0.29 -9.94 -6.41
CA MET A 154 -0.26 -9.38 -5.17
C MET A 154 0.52 -9.85 -3.93
N TRP A 155 0.88 -11.13 -3.89
CA TRP A 155 1.64 -11.71 -2.78
C TRP A 155 3.10 -11.24 -2.74
N GLU A 156 3.75 -11.18 -3.90
CA GLU A 156 5.09 -10.61 -4.03
C GLU A 156 5.08 -9.15 -3.55
N GLY A 157 4.18 -8.32 -4.09
CA GLY A 157 4.06 -6.90 -3.76
C GLY A 157 3.84 -6.66 -2.27
N SER A 158 2.84 -7.31 -1.65
CA SER A 158 2.60 -7.13 -0.22
C SER A 158 3.76 -7.62 0.66
N LEU A 159 4.45 -8.70 0.27
CA LEU A 159 5.57 -9.23 1.06
C LEU A 159 6.82 -8.35 0.92
N ILE A 160 7.14 -7.91 -0.29
CA ILE A 160 8.32 -7.08 -0.54
C ILE A 160 8.15 -5.65 -0.02
N ASP A 161 6.93 -5.14 0.08
CA ASP A 161 6.62 -3.85 0.73
C ASP A 161 7.02 -3.87 2.22
N ALA A 162 6.55 -4.88 2.96
CA ALA A 162 6.88 -5.06 4.37
C ALA A 162 8.37 -5.35 4.61
N VAL A 163 8.94 -6.28 3.82
CA VAL A 163 10.37 -6.63 3.90
C VAL A 163 11.24 -5.43 3.53
N GLY A 164 10.82 -4.66 2.52
CA GLY A 164 11.48 -3.45 2.04
C GLY A 164 11.55 -2.36 3.10
N GLY A 165 10.44 -2.11 3.81
CA GLY A 165 10.42 -1.15 4.93
C GLY A 165 11.39 -1.55 6.05
N ILE A 166 11.44 -2.84 6.41
CA ILE A 166 12.38 -3.37 7.40
C ILE A 166 13.83 -3.24 6.93
N LEU A 167 14.10 -3.64 5.68
CA LEU A 167 15.43 -3.57 5.09
C LEU A 167 15.90 -2.12 5.00
N GLY A 168 15.03 -1.20 4.58
CA GLY A 168 15.30 0.23 4.53
C GLY A 168 15.66 0.79 5.91
N ALA A 169 14.89 0.47 6.94
CA ALA A 169 15.19 0.88 8.31
C ALA A 169 16.53 0.30 8.80
N LEU A 170 16.82 -0.97 8.49
CA LEU A 170 18.08 -1.62 8.88
C LEU A 170 19.28 -0.98 8.18
N VAL A 171 19.21 -0.77 6.87
CA VAL A 171 20.28 -0.13 6.09
C VAL A 171 20.45 1.34 6.53
N PHE A 172 19.36 2.02 6.88
CA PHE A 172 19.41 3.39 7.43
C PHE A 172 20.18 3.45 8.72
N HIS A 173 19.80 2.59 9.66
CA HIS A 173 20.48 2.52 10.93
C HIS A 173 21.94 2.11 10.74
N ALA A 174 22.23 1.14 9.88
CA ALA A 174 23.59 0.70 9.59
C ALA A 174 24.47 1.83 9.02
N LEU A 175 23.96 2.64 8.08
CA LEU A 175 24.73 3.73 7.48
C LEU A 175 24.92 4.92 8.41
N VAL A 176 23.90 5.26 9.22
CA VAL A 176 23.98 6.34 10.20
C VAL A 176 24.87 5.94 11.38
N ASP A 177 24.81 4.69 11.83
CA ASP A 177 25.59 4.16 12.96
C ASP A 177 27.01 3.70 12.57
N GLN A 178 27.30 3.52 11.26
CA GLN A 178 28.66 3.34 10.76
C GLN A 178 29.57 4.51 11.16
N GLN A 179 28.97 5.70 11.36
CA GLN A 179 29.67 6.89 11.85
C GLN A 179 30.04 6.79 13.34
N ARG A 180 29.51 5.80 14.08
CA ARG A 180 29.68 5.58 15.54
C ARG A 180 30.16 4.16 15.91
N ARG A 181 30.89 3.43 15.06
CA ARG A 181 31.69 2.21 15.39
C ARG A 181 31.08 1.15 16.35
N THR A 182 29.76 0.99 16.47
CA THR A 182 29.16 -0.12 17.26
C THR A 182 27.96 -0.76 16.57
N LEU A 183 28.21 -1.46 15.46
CA LEU A 183 27.21 -2.29 14.75
C LEU A 183 26.41 -3.20 15.69
N GLY A 184 27.02 -3.67 16.77
CA GLY A 184 26.36 -4.51 17.79
C GLY A 184 25.27 -3.80 18.57
N ARG A 185 25.36 -2.48 18.81
CA ARG A 185 24.30 -1.70 19.49
C ARG A 185 23.13 -1.42 18.54
N GLY A 186 23.41 -1.02 17.30
CA GLY A 186 22.35 -0.78 16.32
C GLY A 186 21.53 -2.03 15.99
N LEU A 187 22.16 -3.20 15.90
CA LEU A 187 21.43 -4.47 15.78
C LEU A 187 20.56 -4.76 17.00
N LEU A 188 21.05 -4.44 18.21
CA LEU A 188 20.32 -4.67 19.45
C LEU A 188 19.09 -3.76 19.58
N GLU A 189 19.22 -2.48 19.20
CA GLU A 189 18.11 -1.52 19.18
C GLU A 189 17.05 -1.92 18.15
N PHE A 190 17.48 -2.31 16.95
CA PHE A 190 16.58 -2.84 15.93
C PHE A 190 15.86 -4.10 16.44
N ALA A 191 16.59 -5.08 16.98
CA ALA A 191 16.01 -6.30 17.54
C ALA A 191 15.04 -6.02 18.69
N ALA A 192 15.33 -5.03 19.55
CA ALA A 192 14.44 -4.60 20.62
C ALA A 192 13.14 -3.99 20.07
N SER A 193 13.23 -3.14 19.03
CA SER A 193 12.06 -2.53 18.40
C SER A 193 11.16 -3.56 17.69
N VAL A 194 11.75 -4.51 16.97
CA VAL A 194 11.04 -5.64 16.36
C VAL A 194 10.44 -6.53 17.44
N GLY A 195 11.20 -6.84 18.48
CA GLY A 195 10.75 -7.63 19.63
C GLY A 195 9.56 -7.01 20.35
N ALA A 196 9.58 -5.70 20.58
CA ALA A 196 8.46 -4.96 21.14
C ALA A 196 7.23 -4.98 20.21
N GLY A 197 7.43 -4.84 18.90
CA GLY A 197 6.35 -4.95 17.90
C GLY A 197 5.71 -6.35 17.87
N LEU A 198 6.53 -7.41 17.89
CA LEU A 198 6.06 -8.80 17.95
C LEU A 198 5.38 -9.11 19.28
N ALA A 199 5.93 -8.63 20.40
CA ALA A 199 5.32 -8.78 21.72
C ALA A 199 3.97 -8.07 21.79
N GLY A 200 3.85 -6.85 21.23
CA GLY A 200 2.58 -6.13 21.10
C GLY A 200 1.57 -6.88 20.21
N GLY A 201 2.02 -7.42 19.07
CA GLY A 201 1.19 -8.22 18.18
C GLY A 201 0.71 -9.53 18.79
N CYS A 202 1.56 -10.21 19.55
CA CYS A 202 1.22 -11.45 20.26
C CYS A 202 0.36 -11.21 21.52
N SER A 203 0.57 -10.09 22.23
CA SER A 203 -0.24 -9.71 23.40
C SER A 203 -1.60 -9.10 23.03
N ALA A 204 -1.85 -8.81 21.75
CA ALA A 204 -3.21 -8.65 21.21
C ALA A 204 -3.95 -9.99 21.01
N ARG A 205 -3.29 -11.12 21.28
CA ARG A 205 -3.91 -12.43 21.53
C ARG A 205 -3.74 -12.79 23.01
N PRO A 206 -4.59 -12.25 23.89
CA PRO A 206 -5.34 -13.22 24.67
C PRO A 206 -6.80 -12.79 24.87
N SER A 207 -7.68 -13.78 24.88
CA SER A 207 -9.06 -13.65 25.40
C SER A 207 -10.04 -12.82 24.56
N CYS A 208 -10.22 -13.19 23.29
CA CYS A 208 -11.55 -13.14 22.67
C CYS A 208 -11.89 -14.53 22.13
N GLY A 209 -12.01 -15.48 23.05
CA GLY A 209 -12.91 -16.61 22.88
C GLY A 209 -14.34 -16.07 22.90
N GLY A 210 -14.78 -15.53 21.77
CA GLY A 210 -16.07 -14.87 21.62
C GLY A 210 -16.33 -14.59 20.15
N CYS A 211 -16.72 -15.63 19.41
CA CYS A 211 -17.39 -15.55 18.11
C CYS A 211 -16.99 -14.40 17.18
N TRP A 212 -15.81 -14.49 16.56
CA TRP A 212 -15.70 -14.10 15.15
C TRP A 212 -15.93 -15.35 14.29
N SER A 213 -17.14 -15.88 14.40
CA SER A 213 -17.72 -16.71 13.34
C SER A 213 -17.91 -15.78 12.15
N ALA A 214 -17.05 -15.91 11.15
CA ALA A 214 -17.33 -15.43 9.81
C ALA A 214 -18.46 -16.28 9.22
N SER A 215 -19.69 -16.11 9.74
CA SER A 215 -20.89 -16.52 9.04
C SER A 215 -21.11 -15.49 7.94
N GLY A 216 -20.76 -15.86 6.71
CA GLY A 216 -21.36 -15.23 5.55
C GLY A 216 -22.88 -15.38 5.66
N SER A 217 -23.57 -14.30 5.98
CA SER A 217 -25.00 -14.16 5.74
C SER A 217 -25.16 -13.19 4.58
N ALA A 218 -25.43 -13.78 3.42
CA ALA A 218 -26.02 -13.10 2.29
C ALA A 218 -27.25 -12.30 2.79
N LYS A 219 -27.16 -10.97 2.76
CA LYS A 219 -28.35 -10.13 2.73
C LYS A 219 -28.97 -10.21 1.34
N SER A 220 -29.81 -11.22 1.12
CA SER A 220 -30.95 -11.12 0.21
C SER A 220 -32.22 -11.02 1.05
N SER A 221 -32.80 -9.81 1.15
CA SER A 221 -34.23 -9.52 1.32
C SER A 221 -34.46 -8.12 1.93
N ALA A 222 -34.45 -7.10 1.08
CA ALA A 222 -35.37 -5.95 1.14
C ALA A 222 -35.16 -5.07 -0.11
N PRO A 223 -36.23 -4.49 -0.68
CA PRO A 223 -36.34 -4.21 -2.10
C PRO A 223 -35.60 -2.95 -2.56
N ALA A 224 -35.23 -2.96 -3.83
CA ALA A 224 -34.60 -1.87 -4.55
C ALA A 224 -35.40 -0.55 -4.47
N PRO A 225 -34.74 0.62 -4.33
CA PRO A 225 -35.35 1.88 -4.73
C PRO A 225 -35.47 1.88 -6.26
N SER A 226 -36.70 1.72 -6.72
CA SER A 226 -37.11 1.84 -8.11
C SER A 226 -36.88 3.25 -8.62
N TRP A 227 -35.83 3.45 -9.40
CA TRP A 227 -35.76 4.52 -10.39
C TRP A 227 -35.85 3.90 -11.78
N ARG A 228 -37.07 3.56 -12.20
CA ARG A 228 -37.41 3.24 -13.58
C ARG A 228 -38.47 4.22 -14.08
N PRO A 229 -38.23 4.95 -15.18
CA PRO A 229 -39.24 5.80 -15.80
C PRO A 229 -40.43 4.96 -16.30
N CYS A 230 -41.62 5.53 -16.13
CA CYS A 230 -42.96 4.92 -16.17
C CYS A 230 -43.46 4.49 -17.58
N TRP A 231 -42.59 4.13 -18.53
CA TRP A 231 -42.99 3.99 -19.95
C TRP A 231 -42.63 2.66 -20.64
N ALA A 232 -42.18 1.63 -19.93
CA ALA A 232 -41.72 0.38 -20.55
C ALA A 232 -42.59 -0.87 -20.30
N SER A 233 -43.77 -0.76 -19.68
CA SER A 233 -44.62 -1.91 -19.27
C SER A 233 -45.61 -2.41 -20.33
N ARG A 234 -45.36 -2.23 -21.63
CA ARG A 234 -46.35 -2.61 -22.67
C ARG A 234 -45.77 -3.35 -23.88
N ARG A 235 -44.94 -4.37 -23.65
CA ARG A 235 -44.53 -5.33 -24.71
C ARG A 235 -44.11 -6.71 -24.15
N ALA A 236 -44.78 -7.19 -23.10
CA ALA A 236 -44.74 -8.58 -22.66
C ALA A 236 -46.09 -9.24 -22.96
N ALA A 237 -46.40 -9.37 -24.25
CA ALA A 237 -47.46 -10.23 -24.75
C ALA A 237 -46.93 -10.82 -26.05
N THR A 238 -46.90 -12.15 -26.13
CA THR A 238 -46.46 -13.05 -27.23
C THR A 238 -45.08 -13.70 -27.04
N ARG A 239 -45.11 -14.92 -26.50
CA ARG A 239 -44.40 -16.14 -26.97
C ARG A 239 -44.09 -17.07 -25.78
N SER A 240 -45.13 -17.75 -25.32
CA SER A 240 -45.05 -18.98 -24.54
C SER A 240 -45.81 -20.06 -25.31
N ALA A 241 -45.09 -20.83 -26.15
CA ALA A 241 -45.57 -22.11 -26.70
C ALA A 241 -44.40 -22.79 -27.41
N THR A 242 -43.80 -23.81 -26.79
CA THR A 242 -43.70 -25.21 -27.29
C THR A 242 -42.60 -25.99 -26.55
N THR A 243 -43.03 -27.08 -25.93
CA THR A 243 -42.28 -28.18 -25.30
C THR A 243 -41.79 -29.17 -26.38
N PRO A 244 -40.68 -29.89 -26.19
CA PRO A 244 -40.30 -30.98 -27.10
C PRO A 244 -40.86 -32.33 -26.60
N GLY A 245 -41.44 -33.06 -27.55
CA GLY A 245 -41.61 -34.52 -27.55
C GLY A 245 -41.04 -35.04 -28.87
#